data_AF-A0A538IUX5-F1
#
_entry.id   AF-A0A538IUX5-F1
#
_cell.length_a   1.000
_cell.length_b   1.000
_cell.length_c   1.000
_cell.angle_alpha   90.00
_cell.angle_beta   90.00
_cell.angle_gamma   90.00
#
_symmetry.space_group_name_H-M   'P 1'
#
loop_
_entity.id
_entity.type
_entity.pdbx_description
1 polymer ?
#
loop_
_entity_poly.entity_id
_entity_poly.type
_entity_poly.pdbx_seq_one_letter_code
_entity_poly.pdbx_strand_id
1 'polypeptide(L)'
;MRAERLPGRYDGMLTSPPYPGLIDYHEQHRYAYELLGLDDRRELEVGAAAAGNSRAALAAYSDGIVEVLLNARPALRRGAPIVIVVNDRRELYPEILERAGLRLEERLRRHVNRRTGRRAGEYFEDVLVAR
;
A
#
# COMPACT_ATOMS: atom_id res chain seq x y z
N MET A 1 11.98 21.90 -1.70
CA MET A 1 10.84 21.06 -2.15
C MET A 1 9.83 21.97 -2.84
N ARG A 2 9.48 21.74 -4.11
CA ARG A 2 8.39 22.49 -4.77
C ARG A 2 7.07 21.91 -4.29
N ALA A 3 6.27 22.71 -3.59
CA ALA A 3 4.92 22.34 -3.21
C ALA A 3 3.95 22.88 -4.26
N GLU A 4 3.44 21.99 -5.11
CA GLU A 4 2.39 22.33 -6.06
C GLU A 4 1.03 21.98 -5.47
N ARG A 5 0.14 22.98 -5.41
CA ARG A 5 -1.25 22.77 -4.99
C ARG A 5 -2.05 22.33 -6.20
N LEU A 6 -2.32 21.04 -6.27
CA LEU A 6 -3.30 20.50 -7.22
C LEU A 6 -4.71 20.93 -6.76
N PRO A 7 -5.50 21.59 -7.62
CA PRO A 7 -6.80 22.11 -7.23
C PRO A 7 -7.86 21.01 -7.16
N GLY A 8 -8.79 21.15 -6.22
CA GLY A 8 -10.02 20.34 -6.15
C GLY A 8 -9.89 19.01 -5.39
N ARG A 9 -10.99 18.26 -5.41
CA ARG A 9 -11.05 16.88 -4.90
C ARG A 9 -10.83 15.91 -6.06
N TYR A 10 -10.23 14.76 -5.79
CA TYR A 10 -9.98 13.72 -6.79
C TYR A 10 -11.16 12.75 -6.93
N ASP A 11 -11.34 12.23 -8.16
CA ASP A 11 -12.40 11.29 -8.50
C ASP A 11 -12.13 9.85 -8.05
N GLY A 12 -10.92 9.55 -7.58
CA GLY A 12 -10.56 8.21 -7.13
C GLY A 12 -9.12 8.13 -6.65
N MET A 13 -8.78 6.99 -6.06
CA MET A 13 -7.42 6.64 -5.65
C MET A 13 -7.06 5.29 -6.25
N LEU A 14 -5.87 5.18 -6.83
CA LEU A 14 -5.27 3.91 -7.24
C LEU A 14 -3.95 3.76 -6.50
N THR A 15 -3.76 2.65 -5.80
CA THR A 15 -2.54 2.41 -5.02
C THR A 15 -2.15 0.93 -5.03
N SER A 16 -0.88 0.67 -4.72
CA SER A 16 -0.32 -0.66 -4.48
C SER A 16 0.52 -0.56 -3.21
N PRO A 17 -0.08 -0.77 -2.02
CA PRO A 17 0.63 -0.63 -0.76
C PRO A 17 1.79 -1.63 -0.65
N PRO A 18 2.80 -1.35 0.20
CA PRO A 18 3.90 -2.28 0.45
C PRO A 18 3.36 -3.63 0.95
N TYR A 19 4.00 -4.72 0.54
CA TYR A 19 3.62 -6.05 1.02
C TYR A 19 4.32 -6.32 2.36
N PRO A 20 3.56 -6.60 3.44
CA PRO A 20 4.10 -6.61 4.79
C PRO A 20 5.23 -7.62 4.93
N GLY A 21 6.36 -7.14 5.44
CA GLY A 21 7.54 -7.93 5.73
C GLY A 21 8.29 -8.43 4.49
N LEU A 22 8.05 -7.84 3.31
CA LEU A 22 8.63 -8.33 2.04
C LEU A 22 9.99 -7.71 1.73
N ILE A 23 10.09 -6.38 1.80
CA ILE A 23 11.30 -5.61 1.49
C ILE A 23 11.37 -4.39 2.41
N ASP A 24 12.58 -3.88 2.61
CA ASP A 24 12.83 -2.56 3.21
C ASP A 24 13.04 -1.54 2.08
N TYR A 25 12.01 -0.78 1.73
CA TYR A 25 12.04 0.17 0.61
C TYR A 25 13.07 1.28 0.81
N HIS A 26 13.24 1.79 2.03
CA HIS A 26 14.26 2.80 2.31
C HIS A 26 15.67 2.23 2.13
N GLU A 27 15.92 1.02 2.62
CA GLU A 27 17.26 0.41 2.48
C GLU A 27 17.57 0.10 1.01
N GLN A 28 16.58 -0.37 0.23
CA GLN A 28 16.74 -0.57 -1.21
C GLN A 28 17.12 0.70 -1.97
N HIS A 29 16.68 1.86 -1.49
CA HIS A 29 16.95 3.15 -2.11
C HIS A 29 18.00 4.00 -1.37
N ARG A 30 18.76 3.42 -0.42
CA ARG A 30 19.70 4.16 0.45
C ARG A 30 20.61 5.13 -0.32
N TYR A 31 21.19 4.67 -1.44
CA TYR A 31 22.06 5.52 -2.26
C TYR A 31 21.32 6.67 -2.94
N ALA A 32 20.05 6.51 -3.31
CA ALA A 32 19.26 7.60 -3.86
C ALA A 32 18.99 8.68 -2.79
N TYR A 33 18.71 8.27 -1.55
CA TYR A 33 18.55 9.20 -0.43
C TYR A 33 19.85 9.97 -0.17
N GLU A 34 20.99 9.28 -0.12
CA GLU A 34 22.30 9.90 0.07
C GLU A 34 22.66 10.86 -1.07
N LEU A 35 22.59 10.40 -2.32
CA LEU A 35 22.99 11.18 -3.50
C LEU A 35 22.10 12.41 -3.74
N LEU A 36 20.81 12.33 -3.39
CA LEU A 36 19.86 13.42 -3.56
C LEU A 36 19.68 14.27 -2.30
N GLY A 37 20.37 13.93 -1.19
CA GLY A 37 20.23 14.61 0.10
C GLY A 37 18.81 14.59 0.65
N LEU A 38 18.11 13.46 0.51
CA LEU A 38 16.75 13.26 1.04
C LEU A 38 16.80 12.80 2.50
N ASP A 39 15.84 13.25 3.31
CA ASP A 39 15.70 12.81 4.70
C ASP A 39 15.45 11.28 4.76
N ASP A 40 16.23 10.56 5.55
CA ASP A 40 15.95 9.17 5.89
C ASP A 40 14.75 9.11 6.84
N ARG A 41 13.66 8.47 6.40
CA ARG A 41 12.40 8.32 7.15
C ARG A 41 11.98 6.86 7.27
N ARG A 42 12.95 5.95 7.32
CA ARG A 42 12.71 4.50 7.38
C ARG A 42 11.82 4.08 8.56
N GLU A 43 11.80 4.84 9.64
CA GLU A 43 10.95 4.65 10.81
C GLU A 43 9.45 4.86 10.52
N LEU A 44 9.11 5.57 9.44
CA LEU A 44 7.74 5.79 8.99
C LEU A 44 7.32 4.74 7.93
N GLU A 45 8.19 3.78 7.60
CA GLU A 45 7.89 2.76 6.59
C GLU A 45 6.83 1.77 7.09
N VAL A 46 5.70 1.70 6.38
CA VAL A 46 4.65 0.73 6.66
C VAL A 46 5.05 -0.63 6.09
N GLY A 47 5.14 -1.64 6.96
CA GLY A 47 5.37 -3.03 6.52
C GLY A 47 6.79 -3.39 6.13
N ALA A 48 7.80 -2.66 6.63
CA ALA A 48 9.22 -2.95 6.43
C ALA A 48 9.59 -4.41 6.73
N ALA A 49 10.54 -4.99 5.98
CA ALA A 49 11.04 -6.34 6.22
C ALA A 49 11.73 -6.48 7.59
N ALA A 50 12.43 -5.43 8.05
CA ALA A 50 13.05 -5.39 9.36
C ALA A 50 12.05 -5.54 10.53
N ALA A 51 10.78 -5.15 10.33
CA ALA A 51 9.70 -5.35 11.31
C ALA A 51 9.19 -6.81 11.34
N GLY A 52 9.51 -7.60 10.31
CA GLY A 52 9.14 -9.01 10.21
C GLY A 52 7.65 -9.23 9.93
N ASN A 53 7.16 -10.42 10.29
CA ASN A 53 5.80 -10.90 10.00
C ASN A 53 5.09 -11.43 11.25
N SER A 54 5.47 -10.97 12.44
CA SER A 54 4.79 -11.34 13.69
C SER A 54 3.35 -10.82 13.69
N ARG A 55 2.50 -11.37 14.56
CA ARG A 55 1.12 -10.85 14.72
C ARG A 55 1.09 -9.36 15.04
N ALA A 56 2.02 -8.89 15.87
CA ALA A 56 2.16 -7.48 16.20
C ALA A 56 2.59 -6.64 14.99
N ALA A 57 3.53 -7.14 14.17
CA ALA A 57 3.96 -6.45 12.95
C ALA A 57 2.84 -6.37 11.90
N LEU A 58 2.04 -7.43 11.76
CA LEU A 58 0.88 -7.43 10.86
C LEU A 58 -0.21 -6.48 11.35
N ALA A 59 -0.46 -6.40 12.67
CA ALA A 59 -1.38 -5.43 13.24
C ALA A 59 -0.91 -3.98 12.99
N ALA A 60 0.37 -3.69 13.26
CA ALA A 60 0.95 -2.37 12.98
C ALA A 60 0.91 -2.00 11.49
N TYR A 61 1.12 -2.97 10.59
CA TYR A 61 0.91 -2.78 9.16
C TYR A 61 -0.55 -2.40 8.85
N SER A 62 -1.52 -3.16 9.37
CA SER A 62 -2.94 -2.87 9.15
C SER A 62 -3.31 -1.47 9.68
N ASP A 63 -2.82 -1.10 10.87
CA ASP A 63 -3.03 0.22 11.46
C ASP A 63 -2.47 1.32 10.55
N GLY A 64 -1.23 1.16 10.06
CA GLY A 64 -0.62 2.12 9.14
C GLY A 64 -1.39 2.26 7.82
N ILE A 65 -1.90 1.17 7.24
CA ILE A 65 -2.72 1.25 6.02
C ILE A 65 -4.05 1.96 6.31
N VAL A 66 -4.71 1.67 7.44
CA VAL A 66 -5.94 2.37 7.84
C VAL A 66 -5.68 3.88 7.96
N GLU A 67 -4.60 4.29 8.60
CA GLU A 67 -4.22 5.71 8.72
C GLU A 67 -3.98 6.35 7.36
N VAL A 68 -3.27 5.68 6.44
CA VAL A 68 -3.05 6.17 5.08
C VAL A 68 -4.37 6.40 4.34
N LEU A 69 -5.31 5.44 4.42
CA LEU A 69 -6.62 5.56 3.78
C LEU A 69 -7.45 6.71 4.38
N LEU A 70 -7.44 6.85 5.71
CA LEU A 70 -8.13 7.94 6.40
C LEU A 70 -7.53 9.31 6.07
N ASN A 71 -6.20 9.39 5.94
CA ASN A 71 -5.48 10.60 5.57
C ASN A 71 -5.73 11.00 4.10
N ALA A 72 -5.95 10.04 3.21
CA ALA A 72 -6.29 10.32 1.81
C ALA A 72 -7.75 10.79 1.64
N ARG A 73 -8.67 10.34 2.51
CA ARG A 73 -10.12 10.58 2.39
C ARG A 73 -10.52 12.05 2.20
N PRO A 74 -9.96 13.06 2.91
CA PRO A 74 -10.32 14.46 2.72
C PRO A 74 -10.00 15.01 1.33
N ALA A 75 -9.10 14.38 0.58
CA ALA A 75 -8.74 14.77 -0.78
C ALA A 75 -9.68 14.18 -1.84
N LEU A 76 -10.48 13.18 -1.48
CA LEU A 76 -11.38 12.47 -2.41
C LEU A 76 -12.78 13.11 -2.46
N ARG A 77 -13.46 12.95 -3.59
CA ARG A 77 -14.92 13.19 -3.69
C ARG A 77 -15.67 12.11 -2.89
N ARG A 78 -16.85 12.47 -2.37
CA ARG A 78 -17.68 11.50 -1.63
C ARG A 78 -18.05 10.33 -2.53
N GLY A 79 -17.79 9.11 -2.07
CA GLY A 79 -18.04 7.88 -2.83
C GLY A 79 -17.06 7.65 -3.98
N ALA A 80 -15.95 8.39 -4.07
CA ALA A 80 -14.89 8.11 -5.03
C ALA A 80 -14.32 6.71 -4.81
N PRO A 81 -14.13 5.89 -5.88
CA PRO A 81 -13.55 4.57 -5.75
C PRO A 81 -12.10 4.62 -5.26
N ILE A 82 -11.77 3.68 -4.39
CA ILE A 82 -10.41 3.37 -3.96
C ILE A 82 -10.07 2.00 -4.53
N VAL A 83 -9.10 1.98 -5.43
CA VAL A 83 -8.60 0.78 -6.11
C VAL A 83 -7.25 0.41 -5.51
N ILE A 84 -7.17 -0.76 -4.90
CA ILE A 84 -5.97 -1.24 -4.19
C ILE A 84 -5.48 -2.52 -4.85
N VAL A 85 -4.26 -2.51 -5.38
CA VAL A 85 -3.58 -3.67 -5.94
C VAL A 85 -2.74 -4.33 -4.85
N VAL A 86 -3.05 -5.59 -4.53
CA VAL A 86 -2.45 -6.27 -3.37
C VAL A 86 -2.17 -7.73 -3.63
N ASN A 87 -1.20 -8.27 -2.91
CA ASN A 87 -1.09 -9.70 -2.67
C ASN A 87 -1.60 -10.02 -1.26
N ASP A 88 -2.93 -10.13 -1.10
CA ASP A 88 -3.59 -10.30 0.19
C ASP A 88 -3.60 -11.77 0.67
N ARG A 89 -2.41 -12.39 0.77
CA ARG A 89 -2.25 -13.80 1.20
C ARG A 89 -2.72 -14.10 2.61
N ARG A 90 -2.87 -13.07 3.44
CA ARG A 90 -3.20 -13.18 4.87
C ARG A 90 -4.58 -12.63 5.20
N GLU A 91 -5.38 -12.30 4.18
CA GLU A 91 -6.75 -11.79 4.31
C GLU A 91 -6.85 -10.59 5.28
N LEU A 92 -5.90 -9.65 5.18
CA LEU A 92 -5.85 -8.46 6.04
C LEU A 92 -6.82 -7.38 5.57
N TYR A 93 -7.08 -7.32 4.27
CA TYR A 93 -7.80 -6.20 3.66
C TYR A 93 -9.29 -6.11 4.00
N PRO A 94 -10.05 -7.19 4.24
CA PRO A 94 -11.42 -7.08 4.74
C PRO A 94 -11.51 -6.20 6.01
N GLU A 95 -10.66 -6.47 7.01
CA GLU A 95 -10.62 -5.72 8.26
C GLU A 95 -10.10 -4.29 8.06
N ILE A 96 -9.03 -4.11 7.28
CA ILE A 96 -8.47 -2.78 6.97
C ILE A 96 -9.53 -1.88 6.32
N LEU A 97 -10.27 -2.39 5.34
CA LEU A 97 -11.30 -1.62 4.64
C LEU A 97 -12.43 -1.24 5.60
N GLU A 98 -12.92 -2.18 6.40
CA GLU A 98 -13.95 -1.92 7.41
C GLU A 98 -13.51 -0.82 8.40
N ARG A 99 -12.30 -0.93 8.94
CA ARG A 99 -11.72 0.05 9.88
C ARG A 99 -11.49 1.42 9.25
N ALA A 100 -11.24 1.48 7.95
CA ALA A 100 -11.16 2.72 7.19
C ALA A 100 -12.54 3.32 6.83
N GLY A 101 -13.63 2.63 7.18
CA GLY A 101 -15.00 3.02 6.85
C GLY A 101 -15.34 2.82 5.37
N LEU A 102 -14.67 1.87 4.71
CA LEU A 102 -14.86 1.51 3.31
C LEU A 102 -15.55 0.16 3.20
N ARG A 103 -16.33 -0.01 2.14
CA ARG A 103 -16.96 -1.28 1.77
C ARG A 103 -16.29 -1.83 0.51
N LEU A 104 -15.89 -3.09 0.56
CA LEU A 104 -15.44 -3.82 -0.63
C LEU A 104 -16.63 -4.03 -1.58
N GLU A 105 -16.53 -3.51 -2.80
CA GLU A 105 -17.53 -3.71 -3.85
C GLU A 105 -17.13 -4.85 -4.79
N GLU A 106 -15.85 -4.97 -5.12
CA GLU A 106 -15.34 -5.96 -6.07
C GLU A 106 -13.93 -6.41 -5.72
N ARG A 107 -13.65 -7.70 -5.90
CA ARG A 107 -12.31 -8.30 -5.81
C ARG A 107 -12.02 -9.04 -7.12
N LEU A 108 -11.06 -8.53 -7.88
CA LEU A 108 -10.63 -9.12 -9.14
C LEU A 108 -9.27 -9.79 -8.96
N ARG A 109 -9.21 -11.12 -9.13
CA ARG A 109 -7.95 -11.86 -9.09
C ARG A 109 -7.30 -11.87 -10.47
N ARG A 110 -6.03 -11.46 -10.55
CA ARG A 110 -5.24 -11.46 -11.80
C ARG A 110 -3.96 -12.25 -11.65
N HIS A 111 -3.57 -12.94 -12.73
CA HIS A 111 -2.23 -13.51 -12.85
C HIS A 111 -1.22 -12.42 -13.23
N VAL A 112 -0.03 -12.47 -12.65
CA VAL A 112 1.07 -11.54 -12.90
C VAL A 112 2.19 -12.28 -13.61
N ASN A 113 2.41 -11.94 -14.88
CA ASN A 113 3.49 -12.49 -15.68
C ASN A 113 4.84 -11.95 -15.18
N ARG A 114 5.61 -12.79 -14.50
CA ARG A 114 6.96 -12.44 -14.04
C ARG A 114 7.94 -12.44 -15.22
N ARG A 115 8.43 -11.25 -15.60
CA ARG A 115 9.41 -11.08 -16.70
C ARG A 115 10.83 -11.56 -16.38
N THR A 116 11.12 -11.93 -15.13
CA THR A 116 12.46 -12.37 -14.67
C THR A 116 12.41 -13.79 -14.11
N GLY A 117 13.06 -14.74 -14.79
CA GLY A 117 12.96 -16.20 -14.61
C GLY A 117 13.55 -16.82 -13.33
N ARG A 118 13.51 -16.15 -12.18
CA ARG A 118 14.13 -16.64 -10.94
C ARG A 118 13.20 -17.42 -10.01
N ARG A 119 11.89 -17.49 -10.27
CA ARG A 119 10.93 -18.26 -9.46
C ARG A 119 9.87 -18.93 -10.35
N ALA A 120 9.82 -20.26 -10.35
CA ALA A 120 9.03 -21.10 -11.25
C ALA A 120 7.54 -21.27 -10.85
N GLY A 121 6.98 -20.34 -10.07
CA GLY A 121 5.60 -20.43 -9.59
C GLY A 121 4.72 -19.28 -10.08
N GLU A 122 3.45 -19.59 -10.34
CA GLU A 122 2.42 -18.61 -10.65
C GLU A 122 2.34 -17.54 -9.54
N TYR A 123 2.08 -16.30 -9.94
CA TYR A 123 1.91 -15.19 -9.02
C TYR A 123 0.60 -14.48 -9.32
N PHE A 124 -0.17 -14.24 -8.27
CA PHE A 124 -1.46 -13.59 -8.38
C PHE A 124 -1.49 -12.35 -7.48
N GLU A 125 -2.27 -11.37 -7.92
CA GLU A 125 -2.65 -10.21 -7.14
C GLU A 125 -4.17 -10.08 -7.20
N ASP A 126 -4.73 -9.50 -6.15
CA ASP A 126 -6.11 -9.09 -6.10
C ASP A 126 -6.16 -7.57 -6.34
N VAL A 127 -7.10 -7.12 -7.18
CA VAL A 127 -7.49 -5.72 -7.32
C VAL A 127 -8.78 -5.53 -6.55
N LEU A 128 -8.71 -4.76 -5.47
CA LEU A 128 -9.83 -4.45 -4.59
C LEU A 128 -10.42 -3.12 -5.02
N VAL A 129 -11.73 -3.08 -5.29
CA VAL A 129 -12.47 -1.84 -5.52
C VAL A 129 -13.34 -1.60 -4.30
N ALA A 130 -13.10 -0.49 -3.60
CA ALA A 130 -13.79 -0.12 -2.37
C ALA A 130 -14.34 1.33 -2.43
N ARG A 131 -15.37 1.61 -1.63
CA ARG A 131 -16.00 2.95 -1.50
C ARG A 131 -16.40 3.28 -0.08
#